data_AF-A0A7U6KSN7-F1
#
_entry.id   AF-A0A7U6KSN7-F1
#
_cell.length_a   1.000
_cell.length_b   1.000
_cell.length_c   1.000
_cell.angle_alpha   90.00
_cell.angle_beta   90.00
_cell.angle_gamma   90.00
#
_symmetry.space_group_name_H-M   'P 1'
#
loop_
_entity.id
_entity.type
_entity.pdbx_description
1 polymer ?
#
loop_
_entity_poly.entity_id
_entity_poly.type
_entity_poly.pdbx_seq_one_letter_code
_entity_poly.pdbx_strand_id
1 'polypeptide(L)'
;MVLPLVLGGSTVLGLPVAQAATSSIEQVTVYQGLASVTRSLPITGSGEQTVVFSCLSPYMDKDSLSVQAIGGVNIGEISIEELTGEQAIQCQYQGDAEVQTQQNTLASINAELEAARLAKAYLQNLTKATQVNTASTIASNARDIEAQATRINQSIIEMERRQASAQDTLNQMMASSVTSTASNVTQVSVRTASRAPSSIKLHYQSTRRRLGAYVSGASQHQ
;
A
#
# COMPACT_ATOMS: atom_id res chain seq x y z
N MET A 1 21.48 62.03 32.49
CA MET A 1 22.08 60.78 31.96
C MET A 1 21.07 59.67 32.21
N VAL A 2 20.23 59.36 31.23
CA VAL A 2 19.19 58.31 31.30
C VAL A 2 19.28 57.53 30.00
N LEU A 3 19.60 56.25 30.10
CA LEU A 3 19.82 55.31 28.99
C LEU A 3 18.54 54.48 28.80
N PRO A 4 17.95 54.36 27.60
CA PRO A 4 16.85 53.44 27.40
C PRO A 4 17.35 52.04 26.99
N LEU A 5 16.68 51.06 27.59
CA LEU A 5 16.71 49.63 27.38
C LEU A 5 16.26 49.27 25.94
N VAL A 6 17.03 48.46 25.22
CA VAL A 6 16.56 47.79 24.00
C VAL A 6 16.74 46.28 24.18
N LEU A 7 15.63 45.59 24.43
CA LEU A 7 15.52 44.13 24.32
C LEU A 7 15.39 43.78 22.84
N GLY A 8 16.46 43.25 22.25
CA GLY A 8 16.42 42.65 20.91
C GLY A 8 15.75 41.29 20.98
N GLY A 9 14.52 41.19 20.46
CA GLY A 9 13.83 39.93 20.25
C GLY A 9 14.43 39.17 19.07
N SER A 10 15.11 38.05 19.34
CA SER A 10 15.54 37.12 18.31
C SER A 10 14.33 36.35 17.76
N THR A 11 13.86 36.70 16.57
CA THR A 11 12.94 35.87 15.80
C THR A 11 13.72 34.65 15.29
N VAL A 12 13.43 33.49 15.87
CA VAL A 12 13.86 32.19 15.31
C VAL A 12 13.11 32.00 14.00
N LEU A 13 13.82 32.12 12.88
CA LEU A 13 13.35 31.72 11.56
C LEU A 13 13.06 30.21 11.60
N GLY A 14 11.79 29.84 11.56
CA GLY A 14 11.36 28.46 11.37
C GLY A 14 11.82 27.99 10.00
N LEU A 15 12.76 27.04 9.98
CA LEU A 15 13.06 26.26 8.78
C LEU A 15 11.78 25.54 8.34
N PRO A 16 11.43 25.55 7.04
CA PRO A 16 10.33 24.73 6.55
C PRO A 16 10.71 23.27 6.81
N VAL A 17 9.97 22.61 7.71
CA VAL A 17 10.04 21.17 7.88
C VAL A 17 9.58 20.57 6.55
N ALA A 18 10.52 20.03 5.77
CA ALA A 18 10.17 19.18 4.64
C ALA A 18 9.44 17.96 5.21
N GLN A 19 8.12 17.90 5.02
CA GLN A 19 7.39 16.69 5.35
C GLN A 19 7.69 15.65 4.27
N ALA A 20 8.46 14.61 4.65
CA ALA A 20 8.58 13.41 3.86
C ALA A 20 7.19 12.76 3.78
N ALA A 21 6.49 13.00 2.68
CA ALA A 21 5.13 12.55 2.49
C ALA A 21 5.12 11.28 1.63
N THR A 22 4.42 10.24 2.09
CA THR A 22 4.30 8.98 1.35
C THR A 22 3.43 9.20 0.11
N SER A 23 4.04 9.20 -1.08
CA SER A 23 3.32 9.31 -2.35
C SER A 23 2.73 7.96 -2.77
N SER A 24 1.50 7.96 -3.27
CA SER A 24 0.83 6.75 -3.77
C SER A 24 1.06 6.59 -5.28
N ILE A 25 1.15 5.35 -5.74
CA ILE A 25 1.19 5.03 -7.17
C ILE A 25 -0.24 5.04 -7.69
N GLU A 26 -0.50 5.87 -8.71
CA GLU A 26 -1.83 5.99 -9.31
C GLU A 26 -1.96 5.13 -10.56
N GLN A 27 -0.90 5.05 -11.38
CA GLN A 27 -0.92 4.28 -12.62
C GLN A 27 0.46 3.78 -13.01
N VAL A 28 0.55 2.53 -13.48
CA VAL A 28 1.73 1.97 -14.12
C VAL A 28 1.37 1.39 -15.48
N THR A 29 2.03 1.87 -16.53
CA THR A 29 1.87 1.39 -17.90
C THR A 29 3.18 0.78 -18.38
N VAL A 30 3.19 -0.52 -18.64
CA VAL A 30 4.40 -1.25 -19.04
C VAL A 30 4.42 -1.44 -20.55
N TYR A 31 5.49 -0.95 -21.19
CA TYR A 31 5.79 -1.15 -22.60
C TYR A 31 6.93 -2.17 -22.76
N GLN A 32 7.25 -2.56 -24.00
CA GLN A 32 8.39 -3.43 -24.26
C GLN A 32 9.70 -2.68 -23.90
N GLY A 33 10.37 -3.12 -22.83
CA GLY A 33 11.63 -2.54 -22.35
C GLY A 33 11.50 -1.37 -21.36
N LEU A 34 10.41 -0.62 -21.41
CA LEU A 34 10.16 0.56 -20.57
C LEU A 34 8.88 0.42 -19.76
N ALA A 35 8.76 1.14 -18.66
CA ALA A 35 7.49 1.35 -17.98
C ALA A 35 7.34 2.83 -17.62
N SER A 36 6.14 3.35 -17.82
CA SER A 36 5.73 4.67 -17.38
C SER A 36 5.02 4.53 -16.04
N VAL A 37 5.46 5.28 -15.05
CA VAL A 37 4.87 5.31 -13.72
C VAL A 37 4.33 6.70 -13.44
N THR A 38 3.12 6.75 -12.88
CA THR A 38 2.48 7.96 -12.39
C THR A 38 2.26 7.81 -10.88
N ARG A 39 2.81 8.73 -10.10
CA ARG A 39 2.58 8.82 -8.65
C ARG A 39 1.80 10.07 -8.33
N SER A 40 0.87 9.99 -7.40
CA SER A 40 0.15 11.12 -6.86
C SER A 40 0.58 11.40 -5.43
N LEU A 41 0.68 12.68 -5.07
CA LEU A 41 0.95 13.10 -3.72
C LEU A 41 -0.03 14.22 -3.32
N PRO A 42 -0.89 14.00 -2.30
CA PRO A 42 -1.78 15.04 -1.81
C PRO A 42 -1.00 16.11 -1.05
N ILE A 43 -1.40 17.36 -1.25
CA ILE A 43 -0.94 18.53 -0.50
C ILE A 43 -2.07 18.91 0.46
N THR A 44 -1.83 18.69 1.76
CA THR A 44 -2.80 19.03 2.81
C THR A 44 -2.62 20.45 3.33
N GLY A 45 -1.41 21.02 3.23
CA GLY A 45 -1.09 22.37 3.67
C GLY A 45 -1.49 23.47 2.67
N SER A 46 -1.41 24.72 3.13
CA SER A 46 -1.50 25.92 2.29
C SER A 46 -0.22 26.76 2.44
N GLY A 47 0.10 27.54 1.42
CA GLY A 47 1.35 28.29 1.33
C GLY A 47 2.47 27.51 0.66
N GLU A 48 3.71 28.01 0.81
CA GLU A 48 4.91 27.38 0.25
C GLU A 48 5.35 26.17 1.09
N GLN A 49 5.57 25.04 0.44
CA GLN A 49 6.09 23.82 1.05
C GLN A 49 6.87 22.99 0.04
N THR A 50 7.80 22.18 0.55
CA THR A 50 8.52 21.19 -0.27
C THR A 50 7.88 19.83 -0.06
N VAL A 51 7.36 19.25 -1.13
CA VAL A 51 6.83 17.89 -1.14
C VAL A 51 7.87 16.92 -1.69
N VAL A 52 7.91 15.70 -1.16
CA VAL A 52 8.98 14.75 -1.45
C VAL A 52 8.41 13.43 -1.93
N PHE A 53 8.77 13.01 -3.15
CA PHE A 53 8.53 11.67 -3.68
C PHE A 53 9.72 10.79 -3.35
N SER A 54 9.63 10.03 -2.26
CA SER A 54 10.67 9.10 -1.80
C SER A 54 10.55 7.71 -2.44
N CYS A 55 11.60 6.89 -2.32
CA CYS A 55 11.61 5.48 -2.72
C CYS A 55 11.35 5.24 -4.23
N LEU A 56 11.81 6.15 -5.09
CA LEU A 56 11.75 5.97 -6.54
C LEU A 56 12.85 5.02 -7.02
N SER A 57 12.66 4.44 -8.20
CA SER A 57 13.67 3.57 -8.81
C SER A 57 14.95 4.35 -9.12
N PRO A 58 16.14 3.83 -8.80
CA PRO A 58 17.42 4.43 -9.16
C PRO A 58 17.70 4.38 -10.68
N TYR A 59 16.93 3.59 -11.43
CA TYR A 59 17.01 3.46 -12.88
C TYR A 59 15.88 4.22 -13.59
N MET A 60 15.38 5.28 -12.95
CA MET A 60 14.46 6.23 -13.57
C MET A 60 15.22 7.07 -14.60
N ASP A 61 14.59 7.31 -15.75
CA ASP A 61 15.08 8.31 -16.71
C ASP A 61 14.73 9.72 -16.21
N LYS A 62 15.75 10.49 -15.84
CA LYS A 62 15.61 11.86 -15.29
C LYS A 62 15.05 12.85 -16.31
N ASP A 63 15.31 12.64 -17.60
CA ASP A 63 14.84 13.54 -18.66
C ASP A 63 13.36 13.30 -19.00
N SER A 64 12.82 12.13 -18.61
CA SER A 64 11.40 11.80 -18.76
C SER A 64 10.51 12.35 -17.64
N LEU A 65 11.11 12.97 -16.61
CA LEU A 65 10.42 13.41 -15.41
C LEU A 65 9.52 14.62 -15.72
N SER A 66 8.24 14.51 -15.37
CA SER A 66 7.30 15.63 -15.43
C SER A 66 6.42 15.70 -14.19
N VAL A 67 6.19 16.91 -13.72
CA VAL A 67 5.36 17.20 -12.55
C VAL A 67 4.12 17.96 -13.01
N GLN A 68 2.95 17.46 -12.62
CA GLN A 68 1.66 18.05 -12.96
C GLN A 68 0.92 18.46 -11.69
N ALA A 69 0.48 19.71 -11.64
CA ALA A 69 -0.31 20.25 -10.54
C ALA A 69 -1.81 20.09 -10.80
N ILE A 70 -2.55 19.72 -9.76
CA ILE A 70 -4.01 19.61 -9.79
C ILE A 70 -4.57 20.47 -8.65
N GLY A 71 -5.42 21.43 -8.98
CA GLY A 71 -6.08 22.29 -8.00
C GLY A 71 -5.43 23.66 -7.75
N GLY A 72 -4.78 24.26 -8.74
CA GLY A 72 -4.24 25.63 -8.61
C GLY A 72 -2.97 25.72 -7.75
N VAL A 73 -2.10 24.73 -7.88
CA VAL A 73 -0.78 24.69 -7.23
C VAL A 73 0.27 25.30 -8.17
N ASN A 74 1.10 26.18 -7.63
CA ASN A 74 2.29 26.66 -8.33
C ASN A 74 3.43 25.70 -8.05
N ILE A 75 4.05 25.20 -9.12
CA ILE A 75 5.23 24.34 -9.05
C ILE A 75 6.46 25.23 -9.18
N GLY A 76 7.38 25.09 -8.22
CA GLY A 76 8.67 25.75 -8.23
C GLY A 76 9.79 24.80 -8.63
N GLU A 77 10.89 24.89 -7.90
CA GLU A 77 12.09 24.09 -8.13
C GLU A 77 11.83 22.59 -7.92
N ILE A 78 12.42 21.78 -8.81
CA ILE A 78 12.43 20.33 -8.73
C ILE A 78 13.88 19.91 -8.51
N SER A 79 14.14 19.15 -7.45
CA SER A 79 15.45 18.60 -7.12
C SER A 79 15.38 17.08 -7.10
N ILE A 80 16.39 16.44 -7.68
CA ILE A 80 16.49 14.98 -7.77
C ILE A 80 17.74 14.56 -7.00
N GLU A 81 17.56 13.68 -6.01
CA GLU A 81 18.62 13.19 -5.15
C GLU A 81 18.67 11.66 -5.17
N GLU A 82 19.86 11.08 -5.18
CA GLU A 82 20.05 9.63 -5.05
C GLU A 82 20.44 9.32 -3.61
N LEU A 83 19.59 8.54 -2.93
CA LEU A 83 19.79 8.11 -1.56
C LEU A 83 20.40 6.71 -1.54
N THR A 84 21.32 6.49 -0.61
CA THR A 84 22.05 5.23 -0.44
C THR A 84 22.09 4.83 1.04
N GLY A 85 22.42 3.56 1.32
CA GLY A 85 22.63 3.08 2.69
C GLY A 85 21.35 3.14 3.53
N GLU A 86 21.43 3.70 4.73
CA GLU A 86 20.34 3.73 5.72
C GLU A 86 19.04 4.35 5.19
N GLN A 87 19.15 5.43 4.41
CA GLN A 87 18.00 6.14 3.83
C GLN A 87 17.27 5.29 2.77
N ALA A 88 18.01 4.48 2.02
CA ALA A 88 17.44 3.53 1.07
C ALA A 88 16.86 2.28 1.76
N ILE A 89 17.39 1.91 2.94
CA ILE A 89 16.86 0.81 3.75
C ILE A 89 15.46 1.16 4.31
N GLN A 90 15.19 2.43 4.64
CA GLN A 90 13.85 2.88 5.05
C GLN A 90 12.76 2.52 4.02
N CYS A 91 13.09 2.53 2.73
CA CYS A 91 12.16 2.12 1.66
C CYS A 91 11.90 0.60 1.62
N GLN A 92 12.85 -0.22 2.07
CA GLN A 92 12.65 -1.67 2.18
C GLN A 92 11.75 -2.01 3.37
N TYR A 93 11.95 -1.37 4.53
CA TYR A 93 11.14 -1.60 5.72
C TYR A 93 9.64 -1.33 5.51
N GLN A 94 9.28 -0.36 4.66
CA GLN A 94 7.88 -0.12 4.31
C GLN A 94 7.27 -1.30 3.53
N GLY A 95 8.02 -1.88 2.59
CA GLY A 95 7.58 -3.09 1.87
C GLY A 95 7.45 -4.32 2.76
N ASP A 96 8.38 -4.50 3.70
CA ASP A 96 8.34 -5.63 4.64
C ASP A 96 7.13 -5.55 5.59
N ALA A 97 6.77 -4.35 6.06
CA ALA A 97 5.57 -4.15 6.88
C ALA A 97 4.26 -4.48 6.13
N GLU A 98 4.21 -4.17 4.83
CA GLU A 98 3.08 -4.51 3.95
C GLU A 98 2.99 -6.03 3.72
N VAL A 99 4.12 -6.69 3.46
CA VAL A 99 4.21 -8.15 3.37
C VAL A 99 3.72 -8.82 4.65
N GLN A 100 4.15 -8.32 5.82
CA GLN A 100 3.70 -8.84 7.10
C GLN A 100 2.19 -8.64 7.33
N THR A 101 1.65 -7.50 6.92
CA THR A 101 0.20 -7.22 7.00
C THR A 101 -0.60 -8.18 6.13
N GLN A 102 -0.14 -8.45 4.91
CA GLN A 102 -0.79 -9.41 4.02
C GLN A 102 -0.70 -10.85 4.54
N GLN A 103 0.45 -11.23 5.11
CA GLN A 103 0.61 -12.53 5.77
C GLN A 103 -0.37 -12.71 6.93
N ASN A 104 -0.57 -11.68 7.76
CA ASN A 104 -1.53 -11.71 8.86
C ASN A 104 -2.97 -11.86 8.34
N THR A 105 -3.31 -11.18 7.24
CA THR A 105 -4.63 -11.32 6.58
C THR A 105 -4.85 -12.75 6.09
N LEU A 106 -3.85 -13.36 5.45
CA LEU A 106 -3.88 -14.78 5.05
C LEU A 106 -4.06 -15.72 6.23
N ALA A 107 -3.36 -15.47 7.33
CA ALA A 107 -3.50 -16.26 8.56
C ALA A 107 -4.92 -16.18 9.12
N SER A 108 -5.56 -15.00 9.07
CA SER A 108 -6.97 -14.83 9.46
C SER A 108 -7.92 -15.61 8.57
N ILE A 109 -7.78 -15.51 7.24
CA ILE A 109 -8.61 -16.26 6.27
C ILE A 109 -8.47 -17.76 6.50
N ASN A 110 -7.25 -18.24 6.74
CA ASN A 110 -6.99 -19.65 7.01
C ASN A 110 -7.67 -20.10 8.32
N ALA A 111 -7.65 -19.27 9.36
CA ALA A 111 -8.36 -19.57 10.61
C ALA A 111 -9.88 -19.65 10.42
N GLU A 112 -10.48 -18.74 9.63
CA GLU A 112 -11.90 -18.77 9.29
C GLU A 112 -12.28 -20.01 8.48
N LEU A 113 -11.43 -20.40 7.52
CA LEU A 113 -11.61 -21.61 6.73
C LEU A 113 -11.61 -22.87 7.60
N GLU A 114 -10.66 -23.00 8.52
CA GLU A 114 -10.60 -24.13 9.45
C GLU A 114 -11.81 -24.15 10.40
N ALA A 115 -12.26 -23.00 10.90
CA ALA A 115 -13.47 -22.90 11.71
C ALA A 115 -14.72 -23.37 10.93
N ALA A 116 -14.86 -22.97 9.67
CA ALA A 116 -15.97 -23.39 8.83
C ALA A 116 -15.93 -24.89 8.48
N ARG A 117 -14.73 -25.44 8.24
CA ARG A 117 -14.53 -26.89 8.06
C ARG A 117 -14.94 -27.67 9.29
N LEU A 118 -14.60 -27.19 10.48
CA LEU A 118 -15.01 -27.80 11.74
C LEU A 118 -16.53 -27.75 11.93
N ALA A 119 -17.16 -26.60 11.64
CA ALA A 119 -18.62 -26.45 11.70
C ALA A 119 -19.34 -27.39 10.73
N LYS A 120 -18.83 -27.54 9.50
CA LYS A 120 -19.32 -28.51 8.52
C LYS A 120 -19.23 -29.93 9.06
N ALA A 121 -18.07 -30.34 9.59
CA ALA A 121 -17.88 -31.68 10.15
C ALA A 121 -18.83 -31.95 11.32
N TYR A 122 -19.04 -30.96 12.19
CA TYR A 122 -20.01 -31.05 13.29
C TYR A 122 -21.44 -31.28 12.78
N LEU A 123 -21.91 -30.45 11.83
CA LEU A 123 -23.25 -30.60 11.25
C LEU A 123 -23.44 -31.93 10.52
N GLN A 124 -22.42 -32.43 9.82
CA GLN A 124 -22.45 -33.75 9.20
C GLN A 124 -22.58 -34.87 10.24
N ASN A 125 -21.86 -34.79 11.36
CA ASN A 125 -21.95 -35.76 12.46
C ASN A 125 -23.31 -35.69 13.16
N LEU A 126 -23.86 -34.49 13.34
CA LEU A 126 -25.20 -34.30 13.89
C LEU A 126 -26.27 -34.95 13.00
N THR A 127 -26.17 -34.77 11.68
CA THR A 127 -27.08 -35.38 10.69
C THR A 127 -27.02 -36.91 10.74
N LYS A 128 -25.81 -37.49 10.85
CA LYS A 128 -25.61 -38.93 11.03
C LYS A 128 -26.22 -39.44 12.34
N ALA A 129 -26.05 -38.69 13.44
CA ALA A 129 -26.61 -39.06 14.74
C ALA A 129 -28.15 -38.96 14.78
N THR A 130 -28.74 -38.02 14.03
CA THR A 130 -30.21 -37.89 13.90
C THR A 130 -30.83 -38.93 12.98
N GLN A 131 -30.11 -39.44 11.97
CA GLN A 131 -30.58 -40.57 11.15
C GLN A 131 -30.71 -41.89 11.93
N VAL A 132 -29.91 -42.07 12.99
CA VAL A 132 -29.97 -43.28 13.84
C VAL A 132 -31.18 -43.24 14.80
N ASN A 133 -31.76 -42.06 15.07
CA ASN A 133 -32.87 -41.86 16.01
C ASN A 133 -34.08 -41.22 15.31
N THR A 134 -34.93 -42.01 14.65
CA THR A 134 -36.11 -41.51 13.94
C THR A 134 -37.28 -41.15 14.86
N ALA A 135 -37.80 -39.91 14.77
CA ALA A 135 -39.19 -39.54 15.04
C ALA A 135 -39.56 -38.21 14.34
N SER A 136 -40.82 -38.10 13.91
CA SER A 136 -41.41 -37.17 12.92
C SER A 136 -41.18 -35.65 13.10
N THR A 137 -40.66 -35.19 14.24
CA THR A 137 -40.38 -33.76 14.52
C THR A 137 -39.01 -33.30 13.99
N ILE A 138 -38.16 -34.24 13.55
CA ILE A 138 -36.79 -33.96 13.08
C ILE A 138 -36.74 -33.70 11.56
N ALA A 139 -37.79 -34.03 10.80
CA ALA A 139 -37.79 -33.85 9.34
C ALA A 139 -37.67 -32.37 8.88
N SER A 140 -38.21 -31.41 9.65
CA SER A 140 -37.99 -29.97 9.42
C SER A 140 -36.55 -29.57 9.74
N ASN A 141 -36.03 -30.04 10.88
CA ASN A 141 -34.66 -29.79 11.31
C ASN A 141 -33.63 -30.41 10.34
N ALA A 142 -33.92 -31.56 9.74
CA ALA A 142 -33.05 -32.22 8.78
C ALA A 142 -32.87 -31.39 7.49
N ARG A 143 -33.95 -30.81 6.96
CA ARG A 143 -33.87 -29.90 5.80
C ARG A 143 -33.14 -28.61 6.14
N ASP A 144 -33.34 -28.07 7.34
CA ASP A 144 -32.64 -26.86 7.80
C ASP A 144 -31.14 -27.10 8.02
N ILE A 145 -30.76 -28.28 8.53
CA ILE A 145 -29.36 -28.70 8.68
C ILE A 145 -28.71 -28.90 7.30
N GLU A 146 -29.41 -29.52 6.34
CA GLU A 146 -28.91 -29.74 4.98
C GLU A 146 -28.76 -28.42 4.20
N ALA A 147 -29.70 -27.49 4.38
CA ALA A 147 -29.61 -26.14 3.84
C ALA A 147 -28.44 -25.36 4.45
N GLN A 148 -28.20 -25.48 5.78
CA GLN A 148 -27.04 -24.88 6.43
C GLN A 148 -25.72 -25.50 5.97
N ALA A 149 -25.65 -26.82 5.84
CA ALA A 149 -24.46 -27.52 5.33
C ALA A 149 -24.11 -27.09 3.90
N THR A 150 -25.13 -26.88 3.05
CA THR A 150 -24.94 -26.37 1.68
C THR A 150 -24.39 -24.94 1.69
N ARG A 151 -24.93 -24.06 2.55
CA ARG A 151 -24.43 -22.68 2.71
C ARG A 151 -22.99 -22.64 3.21
N ILE A 152 -22.63 -23.49 4.18
CA ILE A 152 -21.25 -23.61 4.69
C ILE A 152 -20.32 -24.18 3.61
N ASN A 153 -20.79 -25.11 2.79
CA ASN A 153 -19.98 -25.63 1.70
C ASN A 153 -19.71 -24.55 0.63
N GLN A 154 -20.70 -23.71 0.34
CA GLN A 154 -20.53 -22.56 -0.54
C GLN A 154 -19.53 -21.55 0.04
N SER A 155 -19.64 -21.23 1.34
CA SER A 155 -18.69 -20.31 1.99
C SER A 155 -17.26 -20.86 2.04
N ILE A 156 -17.08 -22.17 2.26
CA ILE A 156 -15.76 -22.82 2.21
C ILE A 156 -15.13 -22.66 0.82
N ILE A 157 -15.87 -22.93 -0.26
CA ILE A 157 -15.35 -22.78 -1.63
C ILE A 157 -14.95 -21.32 -1.91
N GLU A 158 -15.74 -20.36 -1.42
CA GLU A 158 -15.42 -18.94 -1.56
C GLU A 158 -14.16 -18.55 -0.77
N MET A 159 -14.03 -19.03 0.47
CA MET A 159 -12.85 -18.78 1.30
C MET A 159 -11.58 -19.44 0.73
N GLU A 160 -11.67 -20.64 0.17
CA GLU A 160 -10.55 -21.31 -0.50
C GLU A 160 -10.05 -20.53 -1.72
N ARG A 161 -10.98 -19.98 -2.52
CA ARG A 161 -10.62 -19.11 -3.65
C ARG A 161 -9.95 -17.83 -3.18
N ARG A 162 -10.49 -17.20 -2.12
CA ARG A 162 -9.89 -15.99 -1.53
C ARG A 162 -8.49 -16.29 -0.99
N GLN A 163 -8.31 -17.38 -0.27
CA GLN A 163 -7.01 -17.84 0.22
C GLN A 163 -6.00 -18.01 -0.93
N ALA A 164 -6.37 -18.75 -1.98
CA ALA A 164 -5.48 -18.99 -3.12
C ALA A 164 -5.06 -17.67 -3.78
N SER A 165 -6.02 -16.77 -4.04
CA SER A 165 -5.72 -15.45 -4.63
C SER A 165 -4.83 -14.56 -3.75
N ALA A 166 -5.03 -14.62 -2.43
CA ALA A 166 -4.23 -13.86 -1.47
C ALA A 166 -2.81 -14.45 -1.35
N GLN A 167 -2.67 -15.77 -1.45
CA GLN A 167 -1.37 -16.46 -1.43
C GLN A 167 -0.57 -16.16 -2.70
N ASP A 168 -1.21 -16.17 -3.86
CA ASP A 168 -0.58 -15.83 -5.13
C ASP A 168 -0.09 -14.38 -5.11
N THR A 169 -0.91 -13.45 -4.61
CA THR A 169 -0.53 -12.05 -4.40
C THR A 169 0.69 -11.92 -3.49
N LEU A 170 0.70 -12.65 -2.35
CA LEU A 170 1.84 -12.64 -1.42
C LEU A 170 3.13 -13.16 -2.08
N ASN A 171 3.05 -14.29 -2.78
CA ASN A 171 4.19 -14.88 -3.48
C ASN A 171 4.77 -13.92 -4.52
N GLN A 172 3.91 -13.18 -5.24
CA GLN A 172 4.32 -12.17 -6.20
C GLN A 172 5.01 -10.96 -5.56
N MET A 173 4.52 -10.51 -4.39
CA MET A 173 5.17 -9.43 -3.63
C MET A 173 6.56 -9.85 -3.13
N MET A 174 6.69 -11.07 -2.60
CA MET A 174 7.99 -11.59 -2.14
C MET A 174 8.98 -11.80 -3.29
N ALA A 175 8.54 -12.28 -4.46
CA ALA A 175 9.41 -12.39 -5.63
C ALA A 175 9.93 -11.02 -6.12
N SER A 176 9.12 -9.97 -5.92
CA SER A 176 9.48 -8.60 -6.29
C SER A 176 10.46 -7.95 -5.30
N SER A 177 10.41 -8.29 -4.01
CA SER A 177 11.28 -7.72 -2.97
C SER A 177 12.69 -8.31 -2.93
N VAL A 178 12.86 -9.62 -3.22
CA VAL A 178 14.16 -10.32 -3.17
C VAL A 178 15.18 -9.78 -4.20
N THR A 179 14.72 -9.07 -5.24
CA THR A 179 15.60 -8.53 -6.31
C THR A 179 16.22 -7.16 -5.94
N SER A 180 15.89 -6.59 -4.79
CA SER A 180 16.22 -5.21 -4.38
C SER A 180 17.48 -5.07 -3.52
N THR A 181 18.42 -6.02 -3.58
CA THR A 181 19.56 -6.10 -2.65
C THR A 181 20.66 -5.05 -2.86
N ALA A 182 20.55 -4.19 -3.89
CA ALA A 182 21.42 -3.02 -4.06
C ALA A 182 20.60 -1.76 -3.74
N SER A 183 20.65 -1.31 -2.49
CA SER A 183 19.79 -0.27 -1.93
C SER A 183 20.26 1.14 -2.29
N ASN A 184 20.12 1.50 -3.56
CA ASN A 184 19.99 2.89 -3.96
C ASN A 184 18.54 3.17 -4.35
N VAL A 185 18.04 4.32 -3.92
CA VAL A 185 16.71 4.82 -4.27
C VAL A 185 16.84 6.27 -4.73
N THR A 186 15.97 6.72 -5.61
CA THR A 186 15.91 8.14 -5.99
C THR A 186 14.80 8.82 -5.19
N GLN A 187 15.05 10.08 -4.84
CA GLN A 187 14.09 10.97 -4.23
C GLN A 187 13.92 12.20 -5.13
N VAL A 188 12.68 12.65 -5.30
CA VAL A 188 12.37 13.88 -6.03
C VAL A 188 11.67 14.83 -5.08
N SER A 189 12.29 15.98 -4.83
CA SER A 189 11.74 17.06 -4.03
C SER A 189 11.17 18.14 -4.94
N VAL A 190 9.94 18.56 -4.71
CA VAL A 190 9.26 19.59 -5.50
C VAL A 190 8.85 20.71 -4.55
N ARG A 191 9.29 21.94 -4.83
CA ARG A 191 8.78 23.14 -4.16
C ARG A 191 7.43 23.50 -4.73
N THR A 192 6.47 23.76 -3.86
CA THR A 192 5.07 23.96 -4.25
C THR A 192 4.47 25.10 -3.45
N ALA A 193 3.53 25.82 -4.05
CA ALA A 193 2.73 26.82 -3.36
C ALA A 193 1.26 26.66 -3.72
N SER A 194 0.43 26.34 -2.73
CA SER A 194 -1.01 26.12 -2.90
C SER A 194 -1.82 27.07 -2.01
N ARG A 195 -3.02 27.46 -2.45
CA ARG A 195 -3.96 28.26 -1.65
C ARG A 195 -5.02 27.40 -0.93
N ALA A 196 -5.13 26.13 -1.32
CA ALA A 196 -6.10 25.18 -0.81
C ALA A 196 -5.51 23.75 -0.90
N PRO A 197 -6.08 22.77 -0.16
CA PRO A 197 -5.71 21.37 -0.31
C PRO A 197 -5.81 20.94 -1.78
N SER A 198 -4.76 20.31 -2.28
CA SER A 198 -4.55 20.05 -3.71
C SER A 198 -3.77 18.75 -3.91
N SER A 199 -3.43 18.37 -5.14
CA SER A 199 -2.58 17.19 -5.38
C SER A 199 -1.59 17.44 -6.51
N ILE A 200 -0.44 16.78 -6.46
CA ILE A 200 0.55 16.78 -7.53
C ILE A 200 0.74 15.37 -8.06
N LYS A 201 0.94 15.25 -9.37
CA LYS A 201 1.32 14.02 -10.04
C LYS A 201 2.75 14.10 -10.54
N LEU A 202 3.51 13.05 -10.31
CA LEU A 202 4.85 12.83 -10.84
C LEU A 202 4.76 11.72 -11.89
N HIS A 203 5.18 12.02 -13.12
CA HIS A 203 5.29 11.04 -14.18
C HIS A 203 6.76 10.83 -14.52
N TYR A 204 7.16 9.57 -14.67
CA TYR A 204 8.51 9.22 -15.08
C TYR A 204 8.53 7.88 -15.81
N GLN A 205 9.57 7.66 -16.60
CA GLN A 205 9.87 6.37 -17.24
C GLN A 205 11.00 5.65 -16.51
N SER A 206 10.94 4.32 -16.49
CA SER A 206 12.01 3.48 -15.95
C SER A 206 12.10 2.16 -16.70
N THR A 207 13.25 1.51 -16.63
CA THR A 207 13.52 0.26 -17.37
C THR A 207 12.74 -0.91 -16.75
N ARG A 208 11.95 -1.62 -17.57
CA ARG A 208 11.05 -2.72 -17.13
C ARG A 208 11.77 -3.81 -16.35
N ARG A 209 13.04 -4.10 -16.70
CA ARG A 209 13.81 -5.23 -16.15
C ARG A 209 14.00 -5.15 -14.61
N ARG A 210 13.77 -3.99 -13.97
CA ARG A 210 13.94 -3.79 -12.52
C ARG A 210 12.82 -2.97 -11.86
N LEU A 211 11.66 -2.86 -12.51
CA LEU A 211 10.54 -2.05 -12.01
C LEU A 211 9.78 -2.69 -10.83
N GLY A 212 9.69 -4.02 -10.81
CA GLY A 212 8.85 -4.76 -9.85
C GLY A 212 9.20 -4.51 -8.39
N ALA A 213 10.49 -4.29 -8.10
CA ALA A 213 11.02 -3.97 -6.79
C ALA A 213 10.55 -2.61 -6.21
N TYR A 214 10.30 -1.62 -7.07
CA TYR A 214 10.09 -0.22 -6.66
C TYR A 214 8.63 0.24 -6.75
N VAL A 215 7.80 -0.51 -7.49
CA VAL A 215 6.39 -0.19 -7.70
C VAL A 215 5.49 -0.84 -6.63
N SER A 216 5.99 -1.84 -5.89
CA SER A 216 5.16 -2.56 -4.91
C SER A 216 4.87 -1.75 -3.64
N GLY A 217 5.80 -0.92 -3.16
CA GLY A 217 5.69 -0.25 -1.84
C GLY A 217 4.82 1.01 -1.77
N ALA A 218 4.05 1.33 -2.81
CA ALA A 218 3.25 2.56 -2.84
C ALA A 218 1.83 2.40 -3.43
N SER A 219 1.37 1.17 -3.67
CA SER A 219 0.12 0.90 -4.40
C SER A 219 -1.03 0.31 -3.57
N GLN A 220 -0.99 0.35 -2.23
CA GLN A 220 -2.12 -0.13 -1.41
C GLN A 220 -2.60 0.89 -0.38
N HIS A 221 -3.10 2.02 -0.87
CA HIS A 221 -4.13 2.78 -0.17
C HIS A 221 -5.21 3.18 -1.18
N GLN A 222 -6.19 2.30 -1.34
CA GLN A 222 -7.50 2.64 -1.89
C GLN A 222 -8.57 1.96 -1.03
#